data_AF-A0A0F9I3G2-F1
#
_entry.id   AF-A0A0F9I3G2-F1
#
_cell.length_a   1.000
_cell.length_b   1.000
_cell.length_c   1.000
_cell.angle_alpha   90.00
_cell.angle_beta   90.00
_cell.angle_gamma   90.00
#
_symmetry.space_group_name_H-M   'P 1'
#
loop_
_entity.id
_entity.type
_entity.pdbx_description
1 polymer ?
#
loop_
_entity_poly.entity_id
_entity_poly.type
_entity_poly.pdbx_seq_one_letter_code
_entity_poly.pdbx_strand_id
1 'polypeptide(L)' 'YVPTETGELFWDDVNKRLGIKNSSPTSEVDVTGTVTMTRLLAGGITE' A
#
# COMPACT_ATOMS: atom_id res chain seq x y z
N TYR A 1 -9.92 2.70 28.23
CA TYR A 1 -9.04 2.99 27.09
C TYR A 1 -9.25 1.89 26.07
N VAL A 2 -9.89 2.20 24.94
CA VAL A 2 -9.96 1.28 23.81
C VAL A 2 -8.94 1.84 22.82
N PRO A 3 -7.87 1.11 22.48
CA PRO A 3 -6.98 1.58 21.43
C PRO A 3 -7.82 1.74 20.17
N THR A 4 -7.85 2.94 19.60
CA THR A 4 -8.32 3.10 18.23
C THR A 4 -7.34 2.34 17.37
N GLU A 5 -7.76 1.18 16.87
CA GLU A 5 -6.98 0.44 15.91
C GLU A 5 -6.87 1.32 14.65
N THR A 6 -5.70 1.90 14.41
CA THR A 6 -5.42 2.50 13.11
C THR A 6 -5.32 1.36 12.13
N GLY A 7 -6.33 1.23 11.25
CA GLY A 7 -6.33 0.20 10.22
C GLY A 7 -4.99 0.22 9.47
N GLU A 8 -4.38 -0.94 9.25
CA GLU A 8 -3.09 -1.02 8.55
C GLU A 8 -3.28 -1.07 7.02
N LEU A 9 -4.51 -1.33 6.58
CA LEU A 9 -4.93 -1.42 5.19
C LEU A 9 -5.97 -0.33 4.91
N PHE A 10 -5.72 0.47 3.87
CA PHE A 10 -6.56 1.59 3.47
C PHE A 10 -7.00 1.39 2.03
N TRP A 11 -8.32 1.42 1.80
CA TRP A 11 -8.88 1.45 0.45
C TRP A 11 -9.30 2.88 0.11
N ASP A 12 -8.68 3.46 -0.92
CA ASP A 12 -9.13 4.72 -1.52
C ASP A 12 -10.20 4.40 -2.58
N ASP A 13 -11.46 4.60 -2.21
CA ASP A 13 -12.57 4.29 -3.12
C ASP A 13 -12.73 5.29 -4.27
N VAL A 14 -12.18 6.51 -4.16
CA VAL A 14 -12.24 7.50 -5.24
C VAL A 14 -11.29 7.11 -6.36
N ASN A 15 -10.05 6.77 -6.01
CA ASN A 15 -9.00 6.45 -6.97
C ASN A 15 -8.83 4.95 -7.20
N LYS A 16 -9.56 4.11 -6.46
CA LYS A 16 -9.50 2.63 -6.50
C LYS A 16 -8.10 2.10 -6.21
N ARG A 17 -7.50 2.54 -5.11
CA ARG A 17 -6.11 2.20 -4.71
C ARG A 17 -6.04 1.52 -3.35
N LEU A 18 -5.11 0.57 -3.20
CA LEU A 18 -4.81 -0.08 -1.94
C LEU A 18 -3.54 0.52 -1.31
N GLY A 19 -3.67 1.04 -0.10
CA GLY A 19 -2.56 1.49 0.74
C GLY A 19 -2.27 0.54 1.89
N ILE A 20 -1.01 0.18 2.11
CA ILE A 20 -0.55 -0.57 3.29
C ILE A 20 0.33 0.36 4.12
N LYS A 21 -0.09 0.65 5.35
CA LYS A 21 0.51 1.71 6.20
C LYS A 21 0.58 3.08 5.47
N ASN A 22 -0.30 3.26 4.48
CA ASN A 22 -0.40 4.46 3.67
C ASN A 22 -1.88 4.83 3.50
N SER A 23 -2.33 5.88 4.18
CA SER A 23 -3.72 6.38 4.06
C SER A 23 -3.93 7.30 2.86
N SER A 24 -2.90 7.58 2.07
CA SER A 24 -2.94 8.44 0.88
C SER A 24 -2.14 7.81 -0.27
N PRO A 25 -2.55 6.63 -0.77
CA PRO A 25 -1.82 5.90 -1.80
C PRO A 25 -1.74 6.68 -3.12
N THR A 26 -0.54 6.73 -3.69
CA THR A 26 -0.26 7.41 -4.97
C THR A 26 -0.16 6.45 -6.15
N SER A 27 0.03 5.16 -5.87
CA SER A 27 0.07 4.06 -6.82
C SER A 27 -1.12 3.10 -6.61
N GLU A 28 -1.37 2.20 -7.57
CA GLU A 28 -2.47 1.22 -7.48
C GLU A 28 -2.38 0.35 -6.22
N VAL A 29 -1.17 -0.09 -5.89
CA VAL A 29 -0.81 -0.65 -4.59
C VAL A 29 0.39 0.13 -4.06
N ASP A 30 0.24 0.74 -2.88
CA ASP A 30 1.25 1.62 -2.28
C ASP A 30 1.55 1.17 -0.84
N VAL A 31 2.80 0.80 -0.59
CA VAL A 31 3.24 0.27 0.71
C VAL A 31 4.28 1.22 1.30
N THR A 32 3.96 1.83 2.45
CA THR A 32 4.95 2.57 3.23
C THR A 32 5.80 1.56 4.02
N GLY A 33 6.87 1.07 3.40
CA GLY A 33 7.83 0.16 4.03
C GLY A 33 8.43 -0.87 3.06
N THR A 34 9.02 -1.92 3.62
CA THR A 34 9.60 -3.02 2.85
C THR A 34 8.53 -4.04 2.48
N VAL A 35 8.54 -4.50 1.23
CA VAL A 35 7.71 -5.62 0.76
C VAL A 35 8.58 -6.86 0.60
N THR A 36 8.21 -7.95 1.27
CA THR A 36 8.81 -9.27 1.05
C THR A 36 7.87 -10.07 0.17
N MET A 37 8.38 -10.61 -0.94
CA MET A 37 7.59 -11.42 -1.88
C MET A 37 8.41 -12.57 -2.43
N THR A 38 7.76 -13.70 -2.70
CA THR A 38 8.41 -14.90 -3.26
C THR A 38 8.93 -14.67 -4.68
N ARG A 39 8.22 -13.86 -5.47
CA ARG A 39 8.61 -13.49 -6.83
C ARG A 39 8.05 -12.13 -7.20
N LEU A 40 8.92 -11.22 -7.63
CA LEU A 40 8.57 -9.95 -8.25
C LEU A 40 8.67 -10.08 -9.77
N LEU A 41 7.62 -9.69 -10.49
CA LEU A 41 7.69 -9.43 -11.93
C LEU A 41 7.49 -7.93 -12.15
N ALA A 42 8.58 -7.17 -12.12
CA ALA A 42 8.53 -5.73 -12.38
C ALA A 42 8.77 -5.48 -13.88
N GLY A 43 7.77 -4.91 -14.56
CA GLY A 43 7.92 -4.46 -15.93
C GLY A 43 8.54 -3.06 -15.98
N GLY A 44 9.55 -2.85 -16.81
CA GLY A 44 10.04 -1.51 -17.14
C GLY A 44 10.78 -0.78 -16.02
N ILE A 45 11.56 -1.49 -15.20
CA ILE A 45 12.53 -0.84 -14.31
C ILE A 45 13.61 -0.14 -15.14
N THR A 46 13.36 1.12 -15.50
CA THR A 46 14.45 2.03 -15.88
C THR A 46 15.02 2.55 -14.58
N GLU A 47 16.30 2.25 -14.34
CA GLU A 47 17.08 2.75 -13.21
C GLU A 47 16.88 4.25 -12.95
#